data_AF-A0A2S2PQ83-F1
#
_entry.id   AF-A0A2S2PQ83-F1
#
_cell.length_a   1.000
_cell.length_b   1.000
_cell.length_c   1.000
_cell.angle_alpha   90.00
_cell.angle_beta   90.00
_cell.angle_gamma   90.00
#
_symmetry.space_group_name_H-M   'P 1'
#
loop_
_entity.id
_entity.type
_entity.pdbx_description
1 polymer ?
#
loop_
_entity_poly.entity_id
_entity_poly.type
_entity_poly.pdbx_seq_one_letter_code
_entity_poly.pdbx_strand_id
1 'polypeptide(L)'
;MYTKEYPCEIDIYFVYNHLLNNAVALRHRYPTEELETIFSEYYSNNHSPSSAIEMYKIDLQSKYGDEYFKIIVDGSKCPTRKWCYDLYYNIFKQQYGAPTGEQMVVCLKKCIQQYNHMNKMECAMLKENCGSWSYKRTTYFLKIQRCWNSTN
;
A
#
# COMPACT_ATOMS: atom_id res chain seq x y z
N MET A 1 48.43 18.54 18.47
CA MET A 1 49.11 19.86 18.40
C MET A 1 48.74 20.46 17.04
N TYR A 2 47.83 21.44 17.01
CA TYR A 2 47.49 22.19 15.79
C TYR A 2 48.51 23.32 15.62
N THR A 3 49.05 23.52 14.41
CA THR A 3 50.14 24.47 14.14
C THR A 3 49.64 25.91 14.17
N LYS A 4 50.23 26.74 15.05
CA LYS A 4 49.87 28.14 15.33
C LYS A 4 50.10 29.10 14.16
N GLU A 5 50.86 28.69 13.16
CA GLU A 5 51.35 29.54 12.07
C GLU A 5 50.46 29.53 10.82
N TYR A 6 49.64 28.50 10.63
CA TYR A 6 48.69 28.39 9.52
C TYR A 6 47.42 27.66 9.99
N PRO A 7 46.48 28.34 10.66
CA PRO A 7 45.20 27.72 10.99
C PRO A 7 44.48 27.41 9.68
N CYS A 8 44.37 26.13 9.33
CA CYS A 8 43.49 25.69 8.26
C CYS A 8 42.06 25.73 8.80
N GLU A 9 41.33 26.78 8.42
CA GLU A 9 39.90 26.90 8.63
C GLU A 9 39.18 26.24 7.44
N ILE A 10 38.39 25.21 7.73
CA ILE A 10 37.61 24.49 6.71
C ILE A 10 36.15 24.88 6.91
N ASP A 11 35.66 25.77 6.07
CA ASP A 11 34.24 26.11 6.00
C ASP A 11 33.50 25.13 5.10
N ILE A 12 32.74 24.22 5.71
CA ILE A 12 31.91 23.26 4.98
C ILE A 12 30.52 23.85 4.81
N TYR A 13 30.17 24.18 3.57
CA TYR A 13 28.81 24.60 3.21
C TYR A 13 28.05 23.44 2.55
N PHE A 14 26.85 23.16 3.05
CA PHE A 14 25.91 22.22 2.41
C PHE A 14 25.11 22.93 1.33
N VAL A 15 25.76 23.23 0.20
CA VAL A 15 25.11 23.79 -0.98
C VAL A 15 24.90 22.68 -2.00
N TYR A 16 23.66 22.49 -2.41
CA TYR A 16 23.36 21.57 -3.51
C TYR A 16 23.90 22.15 -4.81
N ASN A 17 24.67 21.34 -5.53
CA ASN A 17 25.15 21.62 -6.89
C ASN A 17 24.05 21.48 -7.96
N HIS A 18 22.80 21.26 -7.56
CA HIS A 18 21.65 21.15 -8.44
C HIS A 18 20.43 21.92 -7.88
N LEU A 19 19.57 22.37 -8.79
CA LEU A 19 18.32 23.04 -8.43
C LEU A 19 17.39 22.05 -7.71
N LEU A 20 16.98 22.42 -6.49
CA LEU A 20 16.01 21.64 -5.70
C LEU A 20 14.56 21.79 -6.19
N ASN A 21 14.29 22.84 -6.99
CA ASN A 21 12.98 23.13 -7.55
C ASN A 21 12.89 22.77 -9.05
N ASN A 22 13.48 21.64 -9.43
CA ASN A 22 13.32 21.07 -10.76
C ASN A 22 12.47 19.79 -10.69
N ALA A 23 11.84 19.43 -11.81
CA ALA A 23 11.00 18.24 -11.90
C ALA A 23 11.66 16.95 -11.38
N VAL A 24 12.97 16.81 -11.59
CA VAL A 24 13.75 15.64 -11.20
C VAL A 24 13.85 15.53 -9.67
N ALA A 25 14.17 16.62 -8.99
CA ALA A 25 14.27 16.68 -7.54
C ALA A 25 12.89 16.57 -6.87
N LEU A 26 11.88 17.25 -7.44
CA LEU A 26 10.51 17.24 -6.92
C LEU A 26 9.92 15.83 -6.87
N ARG A 27 10.21 14.98 -7.85
CA ARG A 27 9.72 13.59 -7.93
C ARG A 27 10.15 12.71 -6.74
N HIS A 28 11.28 13.04 -6.11
CA HIS A 28 11.83 12.27 -4.99
C HIS A 28 11.37 12.78 -3.62
N ARG A 29 10.54 13.83 -3.57
CA ARG A 29 9.96 14.30 -2.32
C ARG A 29 9.08 13.21 -1.70
N TYR A 30 9.14 13.13 -0.37
CA TYR A 30 8.33 12.18 0.38
C TYR A 30 6.84 12.60 0.32
N PRO A 31 5.91 11.64 0.12
CA PRO A 31 4.46 11.90 0.18
C PRO A 31 4.02 12.52 1.51
N THR A 32 3.02 13.40 1.48
CA THR A 32 2.46 14.01 2.69
C THR A 32 1.61 13.02 3.50
N GLU A 33 1.40 13.30 4.79
CA GLU A 33 0.51 12.51 5.66
C GLU A 33 -0.96 12.50 5.15
N GLU A 34 -1.38 13.58 4.49
CA GLU A 34 -2.68 13.64 3.81
C GLU A 34 -2.83 12.52 2.76
N LEU A 35 -1.78 12.25 1.98
CA LEU A 35 -1.79 11.17 1.01
C LEU A 35 -1.88 9.81 1.68
N GLU A 36 -1.19 9.62 2.80
CA GLU A 36 -1.28 8.36 3.56
C GLU A 36 -2.71 8.07 4.02
N THR A 37 -3.42 9.10 4.48
CA THR A 37 -4.82 8.99 4.89
C THR A 37 -5.72 8.63 3.70
N ILE A 38 -5.62 9.36 2.58
CA ILE A 38 -6.41 9.12 1.37
C ILE A 38 -6.17 7.70 0.82
N PHE A 39 -4.91 7.26 0.73
CA PHE A 39 -4.59 5.93 0.23
C PHE A 39 -5.04 4.82 1.19
N SER A 40 -4.97 5.05 2.51
CA SER A 40 -5.52 4.12 3.51
C SER A 40 -7.03 3.94 3.37
N GLU A 41 -7.77 5.01 3.05
CA GLU A 41 -9.20 4.93 2.75
C GLU A 41 -9.46 4.11 1.47
N TYR A 42 -8.71 4.35 0.38
CA TYR A 42 -8.84 3.54 -0.84
C TYR A 42 -8.60 2.05 -0.56
N TYR A 43 -7.59 1.72 0.24
CA TYR A 43 -7.30 0.31 0.57
C TYR A 43 -8.38 -0.33 1.44
N SER A 44 -8.95 0.44 2.37
CA SER A 44 -10.10 0.00 3.17
C SER A 44 -11.33 -0.28 2.28
N ASN A 45 -11.46 0.45 1.18
CA ASN A 45 -12.49 0.25 0.14
C ASN A 45 -12.13 -0.84 -0.90
N ASN A 46 -11.18 -1.74 -0.58
CA ASN A 46 -10.74 -2.84 -1.44
C ASN A 46 -10.08 -2.44 -2.77
N HIS A 47 -9.56 -1.21 -2.88
CA HIS A 47 -8.74 -0.86 -4.04
C HIS A 47 -7.37 -1.53 -3.98
N SER A 48 -6.90 -2.03 -5.12
CA SER A 48 -5.51 -2.44 -5.28
C SER A 48 -4.59 -1.22 -5.39
N PRO A 49 -3.28 -1.33 -5.09
CA PRO A 49 -2.34 -0.22 -5.24
C PRO A 49 -2.36 0.44 -6.64
N SER A 50 -2.53 -0.37 -7.68
CA SER A 50 -2.65 0.10 -9.06
C SER A 50 -3.97 0.81 -9.34
N SER A 51 -5.07 0.34 -8.78
CA SER A 51 -6.37 1.01 -8.94
C SER A 51 -6.42 2.32 -8.15
N ALA A 52 -5.89 2.34 -6.92
CA ALA A 52 -5.88 3.50 -6.05
C ALA A 52 -5.08 4.67 -6.65
N ILE A 53 -3.87 4.41 -7.19
CA ILE A 53 -3.06 5.46 -7.80
C ILE A 53 -3.72 6.06 -9.05
N GLU A 54 -4.40 5.23 -9.84
CA GLU A 54 -5.08 5.71 -11.04
C GLU A 54 -6.34 6.50 -10.71
N MET A 55 -7.11 6.07 -9.70
CA MET A 55 -8.21 6.86 -9.15
C MET A 55 -7.72 8.21 -8.65
N TYR A 56 -6.64 8.21 -7.87
CA TYR A 56 -6.08 9.43 -7.32
C TYR A 56 -5.58 10.41 -8.41
N LYS A 57 -5.03 9.90 -9.51
CA LYS A 57 -4.65 10.74 -10.65
C LYS A 57 -5.86 11.36 -11.35
N ILE A 58 -6.96 10.62 -11.47
CA ILE A 58 -8.22 11.16 -12.03
C ILE A 58 -8.73 12.29 -11.13
N ASP A 59 -8.69 12.11 -9.81
CA ASP A 59 -9.08 13.13 -8.84
C ASP A 59 -8.18 14.38 -8.94
N LEU A 60 -6.86 14.19 -9.08
CA LEU A 60 -5.92 15.28 -9.34
C LEU A 60 -6.21 16.01 -10.65
N GLN A 61 -6.52 15.26 -11.72
CA GLN A 61 -6.84 15.86 -13.02
C GLN A 61 -8.12 16.68 -12.94
N SER A 62 -9.15 16.19 -12.25
CA SER A 62 -10.39 16.91 -12.02
C SER A 62 -10.17 18.18 -11.17
N LYS A 63 -9.28 18.12 -10.17
CA LYS A 63 -9.00 19.24 -9.26
C LYS A 63 -8.15 20.34 -9.89
N TYR A 64 -7.14 20.00 -10.68
CA TYR A 64 -6.13 20.95 -11.16
C TYR A 64 -6.25 21.27 -12.65
N GLY A 65 -7.05 20.52 -13.42
CA GLY A 65 -7.27 20.78 -14.84
C GLY A 65 -5.97 20.88 -15.63
N ASP A 66 -5.73 22.03 -16.27
CA ASP A 66 -4.55 22.29 -17.10
C ASP A 66 -3.22 22.25 -16.31
N GLU A 67 -3.28 22.52 -15.00
CA GLU A 67 -2.11 22.51 -14.12
C GLU A 67 -1.73 21.10 -13.63
N TYR A 68 -2.53 20.08 -13.98
CA TYR A 68 -2.31 18.68 -13.58
C TYR A 68 -0.88 18.19 -13.84
N PHE A 69 -0.32 18.51 -15.01
CA PHE A 69 1.03 18.07 -15.39
C PHE A 69 2.13 18.58 -14.46
N LYS A 70 1.94 19.75 -13.81
CA LYS A 70 2.90 20.28 -12.85
C LYS A 70 2.79 19.57 -11.50
N ILE A 71 1.58 19.18 -11.10
CA ILE A 71 1.31 18.53 -9.82
C ILE A 71 1.82 17.08 -9.79
N ILE A 72 1.61 16.31 -10.86
CA ILE A 72 2.02 14.90 -10.89
C ILE A 72 3.53 14.66 -10.82
N VAL A 73 4.32 15.70 -11.10
CA VAL A 73 5.78 15.66 -11.07
C VAL A 73 6.31 15.75 -9.64
N ASP A 74 5.55 16.38 -8.73
CA ASP A 74 5.94 16.49 -7.32
C ASP A 74 5.56 15.21 -6.56
N GLY A 75 6.56 14.48 -6.07
CA GLY A 75 6.38 13.25 -5.30
C GLY A 75 5.61 13.44 -3.99
N SER A 76 5.61 14.65 -3.43
CA SER A 76 4.82 15.00 -2.24
C SER A 76 3.33 15.13 -2.53
N LYS A 77 2.96 15.34 -3.80
CA LYS A 77 1.58 15.52 -4.26
C LYS A 77 1.05 14.30 -5.00
N CYS A 78 1.88 13.67 -5.83
CA CYS A 78 1.55 12.41 -6.50
C CYS A 78 2.57 11.35 -6.06
N PRO A 79 2.16 10.36 -5.26
CA PRO A 79 3.09 9.36 -4.76
C PRO A 79 3.59 8.47 -5.89
N THR A 80 4.79 7.92 -5.70
CA THR A 80 5.33 6.93 -6.64
C THR A 80 4.60 5.60 -6.49
N ARG A 81 4.52 4.82 -7.57
CA ARG A 81 3.93 3.48 -7.54
C ARG A 81 4.57 2.61 -6.46
N LYS A 82 5.89 2.68 -6.28
CA LYS A 82 6.60 1.94 -5.24
C LYS A 82 6.05 2.25 -3.85
N TRP A 83 5.89 3.54 -3.54
CA TRP A 83 5.34 3.97 -2.25
C TRP A 83 3.93 3.43 -2.00
N CYS A 84 3.05 3.45 -3.01
CA CYS A 84 1.69 2.89 -2.87
C CYS A 84 1.71 1.39 -2.54
N TYR A 85 2.57 0.61 -3.19
CA TYR A 85 2.70 -0.81 -2.88
C TYR A 85 3.28 -1.04 -1.48
N ASP A 86 4.33 -0.30 -1.12
CA ASP A 86 4.96 -0.41 0.19
C ASP A 86 3.96 -0.07 1.31
N LEU A 87 3.16 1.00 1.16
CA LEU A 87 2.10 1.37 2.10
C LEU A 87 1.02 0.28 2.20
N TYR A 88 0.52 -0.20 1.06
CA TYR A 88 -0.49 -1.26 1.03
C TYR A 88 -0.03 -2.52 1.77
N TYR A 89 1.19 -3.00 1.50
CA TYR A 89 1.71 -4.19 2.17
C TYR A 89 1.96 -3.94 3.66
N ASN A 90 2.35 -2.74 4.07
CA ASN A 90 2.50 -2.40 5.48
C ASN A 90 1.15 -2.47 6.21
N ILE A 91 0.10 -1.85 5.65
CA ILE A 91 -1.26 -1.90 6.21
C ILE A 91 -1.79 -3.34 6.22
N PHE A 92 -1.63 -4.05 5.11
CA PHE A 92 -2.09 -5.44 4.99
C PHE A 92 -1.37 -6.36 5.99
N LYS A 93 -0.06 -6.19 6.17
CA LYS A 93 0.73 -6.94 7.15
C LYS A 93 0.29 -6.64 8.58
N GLN A 94 -0.07 -5.38 8.89
CA GLN A 94 -0.60 -5.02 10.20
C GLN A 94 -1.98 -5.65 10.47
N GLN A 95 -2.86 -5.70 9.46
CA GLN A 95 -4.21 -6.25 9.60
C GLN A 95 -4.25 -7.78 9.60
N TYR A 96 -3.52 -8.42 8.68
CA TYR A 96 -3.64 -9.86 8.40
C TYR A 96 -2.38 -10.66 8.78
N GLY A 97 -1.28 -10.01 9.14
CA GLY A 97 -0.02 -10.67 9.48
C GLY A 97 0.78 -11.13 8.25
N ALA A 98 1.55 -12.20 8.40
CA ALA A 98 2.38 -12.72 7.32
C ALA A 98 1.52 -13.31 6.19
N PRO A 99 1.75 -12.94 4.91
CA PRO A 99 0.95 -13.41 3.77
C PRO A 99 1.24 -14.87 3.38
N THR A 100 2.09 -15.58 4.13
CA THR A 100 2.51 -16.95 3.83
C THR A 100 2.58 -17.80 5.09
N GLY A 101 2.34 -19.11 4.93
CA GLY A 101 2.43 -20.10 5.99
C GLY A 101 1.16 -20.27 6.82
N GLU A 102 1.32 -20.88 8.00
CA GLU A 102 0.20 -21.26 8.88
C GLU A 102 -0.56 -20.05 9.44
N GLN A 103 0.12 -18.93 9.66
CA GLN A 103 -0.50 -17.69 10.17
C GLN A 103 -1.57 -17.14 9.22
N MET A 104 -1.34 -17.21 7.91
CA MET A 104 -2.32 -16.82 6.90
C MET A 104 -3.60 -17.64 7.01
N VAL A 105 -3.47 -18.96 7.22
CA VAL A 105 -4.60 -19.90 7.34
C VAL A 105 -5.40 -19.61 8.60
N VAL A 106 -4.72 -19.29 9.71
CA VAL A 106 -5.38 -18.89 10.97
C VAL A 106 -6.18 -17.60 10.77
N CYS A 107 -5.61 -16.58 10.13
CA CYS A 107 -6.31 -15.34 9.81
C CYS A 107 -7.52 -15.57 8.89
N LEU A 108 -7.37 -16.36 7.83
CA LEU A 108 -8.46 -16.74 6.94
C LEU A 108 -9.62 -17.43 7.69
N LYS A 109 -9.31 -18.39 8.58
CA LYS A 109 -10.33 -19.06 9.41
C LYS A 109 -11.07 -18.06 10.30
N LYS A 110 -10.36 -17.10 10.91
CA LYS A 110 -10.99 -16.04 11.72
C LYS A 110 -11.92 -15.15 10.89
N CYS A 111 -11.47 -14.71 9.71
CA CYS A 111 -12.28 -13.88 8.81
C CYS A 111 -13.56 -14.62 8.36
N ILE A 112 -13.46 -15.91 8.04
CA ILE A 112 -14.61 -16.75 7.67
C ILE A 112 -15.61 -16.86 8.83
N GLN A 113 -15.12 -17.08 10.05
CA GLN A 113 -15.97 -17.16 11.24
C GLN A 113 -16.70 -15.83 11.50
N GLN A 114 -16.00 -14.70 11.41
CA GLN A 114 -16.61 -13.38 11.54
C GLN A 114 -17.68 -13.15 10.47
N TYR A 115 -17.39 -13.50 9.22
CA TYR A 115 -18.35 -13.39 8.13
C TYR A 115 -19.60 -14.25 8.34
N ASN A 116 -19.44 -15.53 8.72
CA ASN A 116 -20.56 -16.41 9.00
C ASN A 116 -21.40 -15.93 10.20
N HIS A 117 -20.74 -15.39 11.23
CA HIS A 117 -21.41 -14.79 12.38
C HIS A 117 -22.23 -13.55 11.99
N MET A 118 -21.66 -12.65 11.19
CA MET A 118 -22.37 -11.46 10.69
C MET A 118 -23.61 -11.83 9.86
N ASN A 119 -23.52 -12.87 9.04
CA ASN A 119 -24.63 -13.35 8.21
C ASN A 119 -25.58 -14.31 8.96
N LYS A 120 -25.30 -14.64 10.23
CA LYS A 120 -26.04 -15.63 11.05
C LYS A 120 -26.22 -17.00 10.37
N MET A 121 -25.36 -17.31 9.41
CA MET A 121 -25.43 -18.51 8.57
C MET A 121 -24.02 -18.92 8.16
N GLU A 122 -23.82 -20.23 7.97
CA GLU A 122 -22.55 -20.76 7.49
C GLU A 122 -22.47 -20.64 5.96
N CYS A 123 -22.11 -19.44 5.48
CA CYS A 123 -22.06 -19.11 4.04
C CYS A 123 -20.67 -19.34 3.41
N ALA A 124 -19.60 -19.45 4.22
CA ALA A 124 -18.23 -19.69 3.75
C ALA A 124 -17.51 -20.74 4.60
N MET A 125 -16.71 -21.60 3.94
CA MET A 125 -15.84 -22.58 4.61
C MET A 125 -14.51 -22.72 3.85
N LEU A 126 -13.42 -22.89 4.59
CA LEU A 126 -12.11 -23.18 4.03
C LEU A 126 -11.98 -24.69 3.79
N LYS A 127 -11.67 -25.12 2.56
CA LYS A 127 -11.41 -26.53 2.25
C LYS A 127 -9.95 -26.74 1.91
N GLU A 128 -9.31 -27.67 2.61
CA GLU A 128 -7.93 -28.09 2.34
C GLU A 128 -7.97 -29.21 1.29
N ASN A 129 -7.30 -29.01 0.16
CA ASN A 129 -7.07 -30.08 -0.82
C ASN A 129 -5.67 -30.66 -0.61
N CYS A 130 -5.59 -31.87 -0.07
CA CYS A 130 -4.36 -32.66 -0.13
C CYS A 130 -4.25 -33.29 -1.51
N GLY A 131 -3.54 -32.61 -2.44
CA GLY A 131 -3.04 -33.25 -3.64
C GLY A 131 -1.95 -34.25 -3.26
N SER A 132 -2.18 -35.54 -3.52
CA SER A 132 -1.07 -36.49 -3.67
C SER A 132 -0.17 -36.00 -4.81
N TRP A 133 1.11 -36.36 -4.81
CA TRP A 133 2.21 -35.90 -5.70
C TRP A 133 3.20 -34.93 -5.03
N SER A 134 4.27 -35.56 -4.52
CA SER A 134 5.70 -35.19 -4.31
C SER A 134 6.20 -33.75 -4.12
N TYR A 135 5.38 -32.71 -4.22
CA TYR A 135 5.70 -31.34 -3.76
C TYR A 135 4.51 -30.81 -2.98
N LYS A 136 4.58 -30.82 -1.64
CA LYS A 136 3.53 -30.33 -0.74
C LYS A 136 3.33 -28.80 -0.90
N ARG A 137 2.60 -28.38 -1.93
CA ARG A 137 1.92 -27.07 -1.95
C ARG A 137 0.50 -27.31 -1.46
N THR A 138 0.24 -27.03 -0.18
CA THR A 138 -1.12 -27.00 0.34
C THR A 138 -1.85 -25.81 -0.29
N THR A 139 -2.72 -26.07 -1.25
CA THR A 139 -3.61 -25.07 -1.85
C THR A 139 -4.95 -25.04 -1.10
N TYR A 140 -5.30 -23.87 -0.59
CA TYR A 140 -6.58 -23.62 0.07
C TYR A 140 -7.56 -23.00 -0.93
N PHE A 141 -8.76 -23.56 -1.04
CA PHE A 141 -9.84 -22.98 -1.83
C PHE A 141 -10.93 -22.45 -0.90
N LEU A 142 -11.33 -21.19 -1.10
CA LEU A 142 -12.50 -20.61 -0.46
C LEU A 142 -13.74 -21.02 -1.26
N LYS A 143 -14.64 -21.80 -0.66
CA LYS A 143 -15.93 -22.11 -1.26
C LYS A 143 -16.98 -21.21 -0.62
N ILE A 144 -17.52 -20.27 -1.39
CA ILE A 144 -18.62 -19.41 -0.99
C ILE A 144 -19.91 -20.01 -1.56
N GLN A 145 -20.83 -20.42 -0.70
CA GLN A 145 -22.19 -20.76 -1.12
C GLN A 145 -22.99 -19.45 -1.10
N ARG A 146 -23.55 -19.04 -2.25
CA ARG A 146 -24.40 -17.85 -2.33
C ARG A 146 -25.63 -18.05 -1.45
N CYS A 147 -25.65 -17.35 -0.31
CA CYS A 147 -26.83 -17.22 0.54
C CYS A 147 -27.84 -16.31 -0.19
N TRP A 148 -28.81 -16.92 -0.88
CA TRP A 148 -29.97 -16.19 -1.42
C TRP A 148 -30.85 -15.79 -0.23
N ASN A 149 -30.88 -14.51 0.10
CA ASN A 149 -31.93 -13.97 0.95
C ASN A 149 -33.21 -13.95 0.11
N SER A 150 -34.05 -14.96 0.27
CA SER A 150 -35.45 -14.86 -0.17
C SER A 150 -36.13 -13.90 0.80
N THR A 151 -36.16 -12.62 0.43
CA THR A 151 -37.03 -11.63 1.06
C THR A 151 -38.47 -12.05 0.82
N ASN A 152 -39.16 -12.47 1.88
CA ASN A 152 -40.62 -12.42 1.98
C ASN A 152 -41.04 -11.00 2.38
#